data_AF-A0A7W4DVC3-F1
#
_entry.id   AF-A0A7W4DVC3-F1
#
_cell.length_a   1.000
_cell.length_b   1.000
_cell.length_c   1.000
_cell.angle_alpha   90.00
_cell.angle_beta   90.00
_cell.angle_gamma   90.00
#
_symmetry.space_group_name_H-M   'P 1'
#
loop_
_entity.id
_entity.type
_entity.pdbx_description
1 polymer ?
#
loop_
_entity_poly.entity_id
_entity_poly.type
_entity_poly.pdbx_seq_one_letter_code
_entity_poly.pdbx_strand_id
1 'polypeptide(L)'
;MKRLFVLMCLLALGVTTGALAQSVGREQDVKHFFETTTYVVLDNNPMSEWNMKMRELAGRHWHVTQLKFIDDNEFENLRKDMDKSFIVRMKFRFPKDKV
;
A
#
# COMPACT_ATOMS: atom_id res chain seq x y z
N MET A 1 -22.81 -40.99 14.50
CA MET A 1 -22.56 -40.64 13.09
C MET A 1 -23.16 -39.28 12.70
N LYS A 2 -24.49 -39.11 12.65
CA LYS A 2 -25.12 -37.84 12.22
C LYS A 2 -24.73 -36.60 13.05
N ARG A 3 -24.65 -36.74 14.38
CA ARG A 3 -24.24 -35.66 15.30
C ARG A 3 -22.77 -35.24 15.12
N LEU A 4 -21.89 -36.19 14.79
CA LEU A 4 -20.47 -35.92 14.55
C LEU A 4 -20.27 -35.18 13.22
N PHE A 5 -21.06 -35.53 12.21
CA PHE A 5 -21.04 -34.85 10.91
C PHE A 5 -21.52 -33.40 11.01
N VAL A 6 -22.56 -33.12 11.80
CA VAL A 6 -23.04 -31.76 12.06
C VAL A 6 -21.98 -30.92 12.79
N LEU A 7 -21.30 -31.50 13.78
CA LEU A 7 -20.20 -30.84 14.50
C LEU A 7 -19.02 -30.49 13.58
N MET A 8 -18.67 -31.40 12.66
CA MET A 8 -17.60 -31.17 11.68
C MET A 8 -17.97 -30.06 10.68
N CYS A 9 -19.23 -29.99 10.22
CA CYS A 9 -19.71 -28.90 9.38
C CYS A 9 -19.70 -27.55 10.12
N LEU A 10 -20.09 -27.51 11.40
CA LEU A 10 -20.04 -26.29 12.21
C LEU A 10 -18.60 -25.80 12.44
N LEU A 11 -17.65 -26.71 12.65
CA LEU A 11 -16.24 -26.37 12.78
C LEU A 11 -15.67 -25.79 11.47
N ALA A 12 -16.02 -26.40 10.33
CA ALA A 12 -15.58 -25.93 9.02
C ALA A 12 -16.13 -24.53 8.67
N LEU A 13 -17.38 -24.22 9.08
CA LEU A 13 -17.99 -22.91 8.90
C LEU A 13 -17.37 -21.83 9.81
N GLY A 14 -16.88 -22.19 10.99
CA GLY A 14 -16.21 -21.25 11.90
C GLY A 14 -14.84 -20.78 11.41
N VAL A 15 -14.14 -21.59 10.61
CA VAL A 15 -12.80 -21.26 10.09
C VAL A 15 -12.87 -20.27 8.93
N THR A 16 -13.95 -20.27 8.13
CA THR A 16 -14.06 -19.40 6.94
C THR A 16 -14.38 -17.95 7.27
N THR A 17 -15.05 -17.67 8.40
CA THR A 17 -15.43 -16.30 8.77
C THR A 17 -14.24 -15.43 9.19
N GLY A 18 -13.21 -16.03 9.81
CA GLY A 18 -11.97 -15.33 10.19
C GLY A 18 -11.06 -15.01 8.99
N ALA A 19 -11.07 -15.84 7.95
CA ALA A 19 -10.24 -15.66 6.76
C ALA A 19 -10.81 -14.64 5.75
N LEU A 20 -12.12 -14.36 5.82
CA LEU A 20 -12.81 -13.40 4.97
C LEU A 20 -12.97 -12.02 5.60
N ALA A 21 -12.55 -11.85 6.87
CA ALA A 21 -12.56 -10.55 7.51
C ALA A 21 -11.60 -9.62 6.77
N GLN A 22 -12.13 -8.55 6.16
CA GLN A 22 -11.28 -7.49 5.62
C GLN A 22 -10.39 -6.97 6.74
N SER A 23 -9.09 -6.86 6.47
CA SER A 23 -8.16 -6.19 7.38
C SER A 23 -8.65 -4.76 7.59
N VAL A 24 -9.23 -4.53 8.76
CA VAL A 24 -9.54 -3.19 9.26
C VAL A 24 -8.28 -2.66 9.93
N GLY A 25 -7.92 -1.42 9.60
CA GLY A 25 -6.78 -0.75 10.22
C GLY A 25 -6.94 -0.69 11.74
N ARG A 26 -5.93 -1.17 12.45
CA ARG A 26 -5.82 -1.14 13.90
C ARG A 26 -5.17 0.17 14.34
N GLU A 27 -5.36 0.54 15.61
CA GLU A 27 -4.66 1.67 16.21
C GLU A 27 -3.12 1.51 16.09
N GLN A 28 -2.65 0.27 16.18
CA GLN A 28 -1.23 -0.07 16.01
C GLN A 28 -0.74 0.26 14.59
N ASP A 29 -1.55 0.04 13.56
CA ASP A 29 -1.19 0.34 12.17
C ASP A 29 -1.04 1.85 11.96
N VAL A 30 -1.88 2.64 12.64
CA VAL A 30 -1.80 4.10 12.63
C VAL A 30 -0.51 4.57 13.33
N LYS A 31 -0.17 4.00 14.50
CA LYS A 31 1.08 4.32 15.19
C LYS A 31 2.30 3.95 14.34
N HIS A 32 2.29 2.75 13.77
CA HIS A 32 3.34 2.27 12.87
C HIS A 32 3.56 3.20 11.69
N PHE A 33 2.48 3.68 11.05
CA PHE A 33 2.56 4.64 9.95
C PHE A 33 3.40 5.88 10.29
N PHE A 34 3.21 6.48 11.47
CA PHE A 34 3.97 7.66 11.90
C PHE A 34 5.46 7.37 12.16
N GLU A 35 5.84 6.11 12.35
CA GLU A 35 7.22 5.67 12.52
C GLU A 35 7.89 5.30 11.18
N THR A 36 7.10 5.08 10.12
CA THR A 36 7.64 4.74 8.80
C THR A 36 8.31 5.91 8.10
N THR A 37 9.18 5.59 7.13
CA THR A 37 9.66 6.56 6.14
C THR A 37 8.71 6.58 4.94
N THR A 38 8.30 7.77 4.50
CA THR A 38 7.54 7.95 3.26
C THR A 38 8.46 8.20 2.07
N TYR A 39 8.32 7.35 1.05
CA TYR A 39 9.07 7.39 -0.19
C TYR A 39 8.17 7.93 -1.31
N VAL A 40 8.57 9.03 -1.94
CA VAL A 40 7.95 9.53 -3.15
C VAL A 40 8.62 8.87 -4.34
N VAL A 41 7.83 8.14 -5.13
CA VAL A 41 8.32 7.44 -6.32
C VAL A 41 8.30 8.37 -7.51
N LEU A 42 9.49 8.62 -8.04
CA LEU A 42 9.74 9.50 -9.18
C LEU A 42 9.80 8.68 -10.46
N ASP A 43 9.41 9.30 -11.57
CA ASP A 43 9.53 8.69 -12.88
C ASP A 43 11.01 8.52 -13.24
N ASN A 44 11.33 7.43 -13.96
CA ASN A 44 12.70 7.18 -14.45
C ASN A 44 13.23 8.27 -15.39
N ASN A 45 12.35 9.06 -16.02
CA ASN A 45 12.77 10.24 -16.80
C ASN A 45 13.07 11.42 -15.85
N PRO A 46 14.34 11.85 -15.70
CA PRO A 46 14.70 12.91 -14.77
C PRO A 46 14.04 14.26 -15.10
N MET A 47 13.71 14.49 -16.38
CA MET A 47 13.07 15.71 -16.87
C MET A 47 11.53 15.65 -16.81
N SER A 48 10.96 14.63 -16.17
CA SER A 48 9.50 14.54 -16.00
C SER A 48 8.98 15.71 -15.16
N GLU A 49 7.90 16.34 -15.63
CA GLU A 49 7.17 17.37 -14.88
C GLU A 49 6.69 16.83 -13.51
N TRP A 50 6.37 15.53 -13.45
CA TRP A 50 6.06 14.84 -12.19
C TRP A 50 7.17 15.04 -11.17
N ASN A 51 8.41 14.78 -11.58
CA ASN A 51 9.55 14.76 -10.68
C ASN A 51 9.82 16.14 -10.12
N MET A 52 9.76 17.16 -10.97
CA MET A 52 9.90 18.55 -10.56
C MET A 52 8.82 18.94 -9.55
N LYS A 53 7.55 18.70 -9.89
CA LYS A 53 6.40 19.05 -9.03
C LYS A 53 6.42 18.29 -7.70
N MET A 54 6.71 17.00 -7.71
CA MET A 54 6.69 16.20 -6.49
C MET A 54 7.85 16.53 -5.55
N ARG A 55 9.04 16.81 -6.09
CA ARG A 55 10.16 17.30 -5.26
C ARG A 55 9.80 18.61 -4.56
N GLU A 56 9.19 19.55 -5.27
CA GLU A 56 8.74 20.82 -4.70
C GLU A 56 7.61 20.63 -3.67
N LEU A 57 6.51 20.00 -4.09
CA LEU A 57 5.28 19.94 -3.29
C LEU A 57 5.43 19.01 -2.09
N ALA A 58 6.03 17.83 -2.26
CA ALA A 58 6.23 16.93 -1.13
C ALA A 58 7.21 17.54 -0.11
N GLY A 59 8.30 18.18 -0.57
CA GLY A 59 9.22 18.88 0.31
C GLY A 59 8.60 20.06 1.06
N ARG A 60 7.66 20.78 0.44
CA ARG A 60 7.00 21.95 1.04
C ARG A 60 5.85 21.58 1.99
N HIS A 61 5.12 20.50 1.71
CA HIS A 61 3.83 20.22 2.37
C HIS A 61 3.81 18.94 3.20
N TRP A 62 4.72 17.99 2.96
CA TRP A 62 4.77 16.75 3.73
C TRP A 62 5.56 16.93 5.02
N HIS A 63 4.86 16.90 6.16
CA HIS A 63 5.44 17.08 7.49
C HIS A 63 5.13 15.92 8.45
N VAL A 64 4.54 14.83 7.93
CA VAL A 64 3.97 13.75 8.76
C VAL A 64 5.01 12.71 9.15
N THR A 65 5.88 12.33 8.21
CA THR A 65 6.90 11.29 8.36
C THR A 65 8.17 11.72 7.63
N GLN A 66 9.28 11.03 7.87
CA GLN A 66 10.52 11.26 7.13
C GLN A 66 10.28 11.05 5.63
N LEU A 67 10.66 12.04 4.81
CA LEU A 67 10.48 12.01 3.37
C LEU A 67 11.76 11.57 2.65
N LYS A 68 11.65 10.66 1.67
CA LYS A 68 12.72 10.28 0.74
C LYS A 68 12.18 10.23 -0.69
N PHE A 69 13.07 10.39 -1.66
CA PHE A 69 12.75 10.29 -3.09
C PHE A 69 13.51 9.10 -3.69
N ILE A 70 12.80 8.27 -4.44
CA ILE A 70 13.35 7.06 -5.08
C ILE A 70 12.82 6.94 -6.52
N ASP A 71 13.44 6.08 -7.32
CA ASP A 71 12.95 5.75 -8.66
C ASP A 71 12.01 4.51 -8.68
N ASP A 72 11.42 4.22 -9.85
CA ASP A 72 10.52 3.07 -10.02
C ASP A 72 11.23 1.72 -9.75
N ASN A 73 12.54 1.62 -10.02
CA ASN A 73 13.29 0.36 -9.81
C ASN A 73 13.52 0.11 -8.32
N GLU A 74 13.88 1.15 -7.57
CA GLU A 74 14.00 1.10 -6.12
C GLU A 74 12.64 0.77 -5.48
N PHE A 75 11.55 1.34 -5.99
CA PHE A 75 10.20 1.04 -5.52
C PHE A 75 9.86 -0.45 -5.63
N GLU A 76 10.12 -1.09 -6.77
CA GLU A 76 9.79 -2.52 -6.94
C GLU A 76 10.53 -3.43 -5.93
N ASN A 77 11.73 -3.04 -5.52
CA ASN A 77 12.49 -3.76 -4.50
C ASN A 77 11.94 -3.50 -3.08
N LEU A 78 11.46 -2.29 -2.82
CA LEU A 78 11.06 -1.85 -1.48
C LEU A 78 9.57 -2.04 -1.17
N ARG A 79 8.70 -2.15 -2.18
CA ARG A 79 7.22 -2.13 -2.00
C ARG A 79 6.64 -3.27 -1.18
N LYS A 80 7.43 -4.32 -0.90
CA LYS A 80 7.03 -5.47 -0.08
C LYS A 80 7.35 -5.27 1.40
N ASP A 81 8.13 -4.25 1.73
CA ASP A 81 8.55 -3.94 3.08
C ASP A 81 7.43 -3.19 3.82
N MET A 82 6.99 -3.75 4.94
CA MET A 82 5.89 -3.22 5.74
C MET A 82 6.27 -1.95 6.54
N ASP A 83 7.56 -1.64 6.66
CA ASP A 83 8.05 -0.47 7.40
C ASP A 83 8.26 0.76 6.49
N LYS A 84 7.75 0.68 5.25
CA LYS A 84 7.90 1.72 4.23
C LYS A 84 6.53 2.14 3.69
N SER A 85 6.33 3.45 3.66
CA SER A 85 5.14 4.09 3.09
C SER A 85 5.49 4.72 1.75
N PHE A 86 4.57 4.75 0.80
CA PHE A 86 4.86 5.22 -0.56
C PHE A 86 3.81 6.21 -1.09
N ILE A 87 4.26 7.26 -1.77
CA ILE A 87 3.45 8.11 -2.62
C ILE A 87 3.80 7.78 -4.07
N VAL A 88 2.87 7.15 -4.78
CA VAL A 88 3.10 6.61 -6.13
C VAL A 88 2.12 7.24 -7.11
N ARG A 89 2.60 7.57 -8.31
CA ARG A 89 1.73 7.98 -9.41
C ARG A 89 0.93 6.77 -9.88
N MET A 90 -0.39 6.82 -9.73
CA MET A 90 -1.26 5.80 -10.30
C MET A 90 -1.18 5.86 -11.83
N LYS A 91 -0.59 4.83 -12.43
CA LYS A 91 -0.61 4.62 -13.87
C LYS A 91 -1.86 3.82 -14.20
N PHE A 92 -2.92 4.51 -14.63
CA PHE A 92 -4.13 3.87 -15.10
C PHE A 92 -4.45 4.33 -16.52
N ARG A 93 -5.09 3.45 -17.29
CA ARG A 93 -5.61 3.75 -18.64
C ARG A 93 -7.09 3.41 -18.61
N PHE A 94 -7.95 4.28 -19.15
CA PHE A 94 -9.35 3.89 -19.29
C PHE A 94 -9.47 2.83 -20.39
N PRO A 95 -10.23 1.75 -20.19
CA PRO A 95 -10.38 0.70 -21.20
C PRO A 95 -10.88 1.20 -22.58
N LYS A 96 -11.50 2.38 -22.63
CA LYS A 96 -12.04 2.99 -23.85
C LYS A 96 -11.10 3.97 -24.54
N ASP A 97 -9.95 4.30 -23.93
CA ASP A 97 -8.96 5.18 -24.56
C ASP A 97 -8.31 4.43 -25.74
N LYS A 98 -8.56 4.90 -26.96
CA LYS A 98 -7.88 4.40 -28.15
C LYS A 98 -6.47 5.00 -28.21
N VAL A 99 -5.50 4.16 -28.57
CA VAL A 99 -4.08 4.51 -28.77
C VAL A 99 -3.92 5.51 -29.89
#